data_AF-A0A2K0TIC4-F1
#
_entry.id   AF-A0A2K0TIC4-F1
#
_cell.length_a   1.000
_cell.length_b   1.000
_cell.length_c   1.000
_cell.angle_alpha   90.00
_cell.angle_beta   90.00
_cell.angle_gamma   90.00
#
_symmetry.space_group_name_H-M   'P 1'
#
loop_
_entity.id
_entity.type
_entity.pdbx_description
1 polymer ?
#
loop_
_entity_poly.entity_id
_entity_poly.type
_entity_poly.pdbx_seq_one_letter_code
_entity_poly.pdbx_strand_id
1 'polypeptide(L)'
;MSLATFNDPTREELQLLASTVTEVPTTSLYGTIHNSLVLSHVIPYLSISSILSLAATNRAFRELLFSTPGVFRHLDLTHIKALKFEIDKIDHGGEVWRNVQLDENVTEDDFYSGPLRGILSTLKRQHILENVQTLVLDGLSVTSELCHDIINDAAFNVRVLSIRDVKNLNQAKLRQALQYACRPTRRAGSPKLKALYVFGSRDVLAAAKPSGPSASSISTEWNKKSQTALASSLKQEGDAWWHKKGRIIPRPVSQEWANCLLACRGIIAFDAVLCQGPRHRNSPVYKGGSDADSAPAVATYALSGCENCHKAPEGFTYPSGISPDASLPLLAPLPLLSSSLRAATTPKDADTSFVPRCMDCIRERYCTSCNKWWCESCYDFSGQSSSGHYATQIAIVDDDTVNDFGDLDLEVPTMKVKVRNGLCHPCTLTRAQEEENDKSGP
;
A
#
# COMPACT_ATOMS: atom_id res chain seq x y z
N MET A 1 -15.29 -85.51 16.82
CA MET A 1 -14.77 -84.46 15.91
C MET A 1 -15.99 -83.77 15.31
N SER A 2 -16.35 -82.61 15.85
CA SER A 2 -17.54 -81.86 15.45
C SER A 2 -17.29 -81.11 14.15
N LEU A 3 -18.24 -81.24 13.22
CA LEU A 3 -18.43 -80.32 12.09
C LEU A 3 -19.72 -79.55 12.31
N ALA A 4 -19.69 -78.32 11.83
CA ALA A 4 -20.53 -77.19 12.18
C ALA A 4 -22.01 -77.32 11.82
N THR A 5 -22.85 -76.56 12.53
CA THR A 5 -24.09 -75.99 11.99
C THR A 5 -24.18 -74.51 12.36
N PHE A 6 -24.46 -73.74 11.31
CA PHE A 6 -24.60 -72.29 11.22
C PHE A 6 -25.73 -71.77 12.10
N ASN A 7 -25.50 -70.67 12.82
CA ASN A 7 -26.57 -69.75 13.23
C ASN A 7 -26.48 -68.53 12.32
N ASP A 8 -27.37 -68.50 11.34
CA ASP A 8 -27.65 -67.36 10.47
C ASP A 8 -28.41 -66.32 11.33
N PRO A 9 -27.93 -65.07 11.48
CA PRO A 9 -28.63 -64.08 12.27
C PRO A 9 -29.99 -63.80 11.61
N THR A 10 -31.05 -63.95 12.38
CA THR A 10 -32.42 -63.67 11.95
C THR A 10 -32.50 -62.26 11.36
N ARG A 11 -33.23 -62.12 10.25
CA ARG A 11 -33.45 -60.86 9.52
C ARG A 11 -33.90 -59.69 10.42
N GLU A 12 -34.47 -59.96 11.58
CA GLU A 12 -34.82 -58.97 12.61
C GLU A 12 -33.62 -58.42 13.39
N GLU A 13 -32.58 -59.23 13.65
CA GLU A 13 -31.31 -58.77 14.27
C GLU A 13 -30.49 -57.91 13.29
N LEU A 14 -30.49 -58.26 12.00
CA LEU A 14 -29.92 -57.40 10.95
C LEU A 14 -30.73 -56.12 10.76
N GLN A 15 -32.05 -56.13 11.02
CA GLN A 15 -32.89 -54.94 10.94
C GLN A 15 -32.76 -54.03 12.18
N LEU A 16 -32.48 -54.60 13.36
CA LEU A 16 -32.14 -53.85 14.58
C LEU A 16 -30.71 -53.26 14.52
N LEU A 17 -29.75 -53.97 13.92
CA LEU A 17 -28.41 -53.44 13.61
C LEU A 17 -28.42 -52.47 12.42
N ALA A 18 -29.37 -52.59 11.48
CA ALA A 18 -29.61 -51.59 10.44
C ALA A 18 -30.44 -50.39 10.95
N SER A 19 -31.09 -50.51 12.12
CA SER A 19 -31.79 -49.40 12.79
C SER A 19 -30.85 -48.51 13.58
N THR A 20 -29.61 -48.94 13.83
CA THR A 20 -28.49 -48.01 13.94
C THR A 20 -28.09 -47.57 12.53
N VAL A 21 -29.05 -46.97 11.81
CA VAL A 21 -28.70 -45.97 10.83
C VAL A 21 -27.89 -44.97 11.64
N THR A 22 -26.57 -44.99 11.46
CA THR A 22 -25.76 -43.80 11.67
C THR A 22 -26.45 -42.73 10.84
N GLU A 23 -27.38 -41.99 11.47
CA GLU A 23 -27.84 -40.72 10.97
C GLU A 23 -26.57 -39.93 10.82
N VAL A 24 -26.03 -39.90 9.60
CA VAL A 24 -25.00 -38.94 9.24
C VAL A 24 -25.67 -37.62 9.57
N PRO A 25 -25.24 -36.89 10.62
CA PRO A 25 -25.96 -35.69 11.02
C PRO A 25 -25.95 -34.82 9.79
N THR A 26 -27.14 -34.55 9.25
CA THR A 26 -27.25 -33.67 8.09
C THR A 26 -26.72 -32.32 8.58
N THR A 27 -25.47 -32.02 8.22
CA THR A 27 -24.80 -30.81 8.66
C THR A 27 -25.53 -29.65 8.03
N SER A 28 -26.48 -29.10 8.78
CA SER A 28 -27.20 -27.90 8.37
C SER A 28 -26.18 -26.77 8.22
N LEU A 29 -26.44 -25.85 7.29
CA LEU A 29 -25.60 -24.66 7.11
C LEU A 29 -25.38 -23.92 8.45
N TYR A 30 -26.41 -23.88 9.29
CA TYR A 30 -26.32 -23.32 10.63
C TYR A 30 -25.32 -24.08 11.50
N GLY A 31 -25.36 -25.42 11.52
CA GLY A 31 -24.39 -26.24 12.27
C GLY A 31 -22.94 -26.01 11.85
N THR A 32 -22.70 -25.79 10.56
CA THR A 32 -21.36 -25.48 10.03
C THR A 32 -20.89 -24.06 10.39
N ILE A 33 -21.77 -23.06 10.27
CA ILE A 33 -21.45 -21.64 10.54
C ILE A 33 -21.43 -21.32 12.04
N HIS A 34 -22.14 -22.09 12.86
CA HIS A 34 -22.10 -21.95 14.33
C HIS A 34 -20.69 -22.20 14.90
N ASN A 35 -19.84 -22.94 14.17
CA ASN A 35 -18.43 -23.05 14.52
C ASN A 35 -17.72 -21.70 14.31
N SER A 36 -17.26 -21.09 15.40
CA SER A 36 -16.62 -19.78 15.41
C SER A 36 -15.36 -19.71 14.52
N LEU A 37 -14.61 -20.81 14.38
CA LEU A 37 -13.47 -20.86 13.47
C LEU A 37 -13.93 -20.78 12.02
N VAL A 38 -14.89 -21.61 11.63
CA VAL A 38 -15.44 -21.60 10.27
C VAL A 38 -16.05 -20.23 9.95
N LEU A 39 -16.85 -19.68 10.86
CA LEU A 39 -17.41 -18.33 10.72
C LEU A 39 -16.32 -17.27 10.53
N SER A 40 -15.29 -17.28 11.38
CA SER A 40 -14.21 -16.28 11.33
C SER A 40 -13.39 -16.33 10.03
N HIS A 41 -13.33 -17.50 9.38
CA HIS A 41 -12.66 -17.70 8.11
C HIS A 41 -13.55 -17.44 6.90
N VAL A 42 -14.87 -17.65 7.00
CA VAL A 42 -15.81 -17.47 5.88
C VAL A 42 -16.29 -16.02 5.78
N ILE A 43 -16.58 -15.37 6.91
CA ILE A 43 -17.18 -14.04 6.94
C ILE A 43 -16.39 -12.96 6.18
N PRO A 44 -15.05 -12.88 6.28
CA PRO A 44 -14.28 -11.84 5.59
C PRO A 44 -14.36 -11.90 4.05
N TYR A 45 -14.82 -13.02 3.49
CA TYR A 45 -15.04 -13.17 2.05
C TYR A 45 -16.46 -12.82 1.60
N LEU A 46 -17.38 -12.58 2.54
CA LEU A 46 -18.75 -12.20 2.26
C LEU A 46 -18.91 -10.68 2.26
N SER A 47 -19.69 -10.16 1.32
CA SER A 47 -20.06 -8.74 1.35
C SER A 47 -20.95 -8.44 2.56
N ILE A 48 -20.91 -7.20 3.04
CA ILE A 48 -21.77 -6.74 4.15
C ILE A 48 -23.25 -6.96 3.83
N SER A 49 -23.66 -6.70 2.58
CA SER A 49 -25.01 -6.97 2.12
C SER A 49 -25.38 -8.45 2.28
N SER A 50 -24.47 -9.36 1.93
CA SER A 50 -24.68 -10.81 2.12
C SER A 50 -24.81 -11.20 3.58
N ILE A 51 -23.98 -10.63 4.47
CA ILE A 51 -24.04 -10.88 5.91
C ILE A 51 -25.37 -10.39 6.50
N LEU A 52 -25.79 -9.17 6.13
CA LEU A 52 -27.07 -8.61 6.59
C LEU A 52 -28.27 -9.38 6.02
N SER A 53 -28.22 -9.81 4.76
CA SER A 53 -29.23 -10.69 4.17
C SER A 53 -29.30 -12.03 4.90
N LEU A 54 -28.15 -12.64 5.26
CA LEU A 54 -28.10 -13.87 6.04
C LEU A 54 -28.73 -13.68 7.41
N ALA A 55 -28.42 -12.58 8.10
CA ALA A 55 -29.04 -12.22 9.37
C ALA A 55 -30.56 -11.99 9.24
N ALA A 56 -31.05 -11.54 8.09
CA ALA A 56 -32.48 -11.35 7.84
C ALA A 56 -33.25 -12.66 7.60
N THR A 57 -32.56 -13.77 7.24
CA THR A 57 -33.22 -15.05 6.94
C THR A 57 -33.80 -15.75 8.17
N ASN A 58 -33.12 -15.71 9.32
CA ASN A 58 -33.51 -16.43 10.53
C ASN A 58 -33.03 -15.68 11.80
N ARG A 59 -33.83 -15.72 12.86
CA ARG A 59 -33.45 -15.21 14.20
C ARG A 59 -32.18 -15.86 14.74
N ALA A 60 -31.98 -17.16 14.53
CA ALA A 60 -30.78 -17.87 14.98
C ALA A 60 -29.52 -17.38 14.26
N PHE A 61 -29.59 -17.12 12.95
CA PHE A 61 -28.49 -16.51 12.20
C PHE A 61 -28.26 -15.06 12.64
N ARG A 62 -29.33 -14.29 12.86
CA ARG A 62 -29.23 -12.92 13.37
C ARG A 62 -28.51 -12.88 14.71
N GLU A 63 -28.93 -13.70 15.66
CA GLU A 63 -28.31 -13.77 16.97
C GLU A 63 -26.84 -14.17 16.86
N LEU A 64 -26.53 -15.24 16.13
CA LEU A 64 -25.16 -15.70 15.90
C LEU A 64 -24.26 -14.60 15.31
N LEU A 65 -24.72 -13.88 14.30
CA LEU A 65 -23.92 -12.88 13.59
C LEU A 65 -23.71 -11.59 14.40
N PHE A 66 -24.71 -11.16 15.17
CA PHE A 66 -24.62 -9.94 15.99
C PHE A 66 -23.99 -10.20 17.37
N SER A 67 -24.09 -11.41 17.92
CA SER A 67 -23.47 -11.77 19.20
C SER A 67 -22.00 -12.14 19.05
N THR A 68 -21.60 -12.70 17.90
CA THR A 68 -20.23 -13.18 17.72
C THR A 68 -19.28 -12.02 17.43
N PRO A 69 -18.26 -11.78 18.28
CA PRO A 69 -17.30 -10.73 18.04
C PRO A 69 -16.48 -11.03 16.78
N GLY A 70 -16.20 -9.99 16.01
CA GLY A 70 -15.32 -10.08 14.84
C GLY A 70 -16.02 -10.38 13.51
N VAL A 71 -17.34 -10.66 13.51
CA VAL A 71 -18.13 -10.80 12.28
C VAL A 71 -18.04 -9.53 11.43
N PHE A 72 -18.24 -8.37 12.04
CA PHE A 72 -18.14 -7.08 11.35
C PHE A 72 -16.74 -6.43 11.45
N ARG A 73 -15.70 -7.21 11.75
CA ARG A 73 -14.33 -6.69 11.95
C ARG A 73 -13.81 -5.97 10.70
N HIS A 74 -14.06 -6.56 9.53
CA HIS A 74 -13.61 -6.05 8.25
C HIS A 74 -14.81 -5.50 7.48
N LEU A 75 -14.80 -4.20 7.20
CA LEU A 75 -15.87 -3.49 6.52
C LEU A 75 -15.34 -2.86 5.25
N ASP A 76 -15.68 -3.45 4.10
CA ASP A 76 -15.36 -2.91 2.78
C ASP A 76 -16.59 -2.26 2.14
N LEU A 77 -16.53 -0.95 1.95
CA LEU A 77 -17.61 -0.15 1.34
C LEU A 77 -17.36 0.14 -0.16
N THR A 78 -16.20 -0.23 -0.72
CA THR A 78 -15.82 0.09 -2.11
C THR A 78 -16.80 -0.50 -3.15
N HIS A 79 -17.46 -1.61 -2.83
CA HIS A 79 -18.36 -2.30 -3.76
C HIS A 79 -19.84 -1.89 -3.65
N ILE A 80 -20.20 -1.02 -2.71
CA ILE A 80 -21.59 -0.63 -2.49
C ILE A 80 -22.05 0.28 -3.64
N LYS A 81 -23.04 -0.20 -4.41
CA LYS A 81 -23.60 0.54 -5.56
C LYS A 81 -24.10 1.94 -5.18
N ALA A 82 -24.71 2.07 -4.01
CA ALA A 82 -25.20 3.36 -3.49
C ALA A 82 -24.09 4.38 -3.20
N LEU A 83 -22.81 3.98 -3.19
CA LEU A 83 -21.67 4.86 -2.95
C LEU A 83 -20.88 5.17 -4.22
N LYS A 84 -21.15 4.44 -5.31
CA LYS A 84 -20.59 4.68 -6.63
C LYS A 84 -21.40 5.74 -7.36
N PHE A 85 -21.49 6.93 -6.79
CA PHE A 85 -21.96 8.10 -7.53
C PHE A 85 -20.85 8.51 -8.51
N GLU A 86 -21.01 8.18 -9.80
CA GLU A 86 -20.15 8.70 -10.87
C GLU A 86 -20.53 10.17 -11.14
N ILE A 87 -19.96 11.08 -10.35
CA ILE A 87 -20.07 12.53 -10.57
C ILE A 87 -19.30 12.94 -11.85
N ASP A 88 -18.43 12.09 -12.38
CA ASP A 88 -17.55 12.39 -13.53
C ASP A 88 -18.31 12.51 -14.88
N LYS A 89 -19.60 12.18 -14.94
CA LYS A 89 -20.47 12.50 -16.07
C LYS A 89 -21.39 13.64 -15.68
N ILE A 90 -20.83 14.83 -15.50
CA ILE A 90 -21.63 16.06 -15.62
C ILE A 90 -22.04 16.14 -17.09
N ASP A 91 -23.24 15.62 -17.30
CA ASP A 91 -24.14 15.92 -18.39
C ASP A 91 -24.11 17.42 -18.68
N HIS A 92 -23.94 17.79 -19.95
CA HIS A 92 -24.01 19.16 -20.44
C HIS A 92 -25.45 19.72 -20.41
N GLY A 93 -26.21 19.39 -19.37
CA GLY A 93 -27.63 19.67 -19.29
C GLY A 93 -28.27 19.21 -17.99
N GLY A 94 -27.85 19.76 -16.85
CA GLY A 94 -28.68 20.11 -15.67
C GLY A 94 -29.92 19.29 -15.23
N GLU A 95 -30.12 18.03 -15.62
CA GLU A 95 -31.35 17.28 -15.35
C GLU A 95 -31.29 16.46 -14.05
N VAL A 96 -30.10 16.03 -13.61
CA VAL A 96 -29.93 15.44 -12.26
C VAL A 96 -29.92 16.51 -11.17
N TRP A 97 -29.69 17.78 -11.54
CA TRP A 97 -29.49 18.91 -10.63
C TRP A 97 -30.80 19.45 -10.02
N ARG A 98 -31.98 19.04 -10.52
CA ARG A 98 -33.29 19.53 -10.01
C ARG A 98 -34.03 18.59 -9.06
N ASN A 99 -33.64 17.31 -8.98
CA ASN A 99 -34.38 16.33 -8.15
C ASN A 99 -33.82 16.18 -6.74
N VAL A 100 -32.64 16.74 -6.47
CA VAL A 100 -32.15 16.98 -5.11
C VAL A 100 -32.41 18.46 -4.85
N GLN A 101 -33.43 18.76 -4.04
CA GLN A 101 -33.59 20.10 -3.47
C GLN A 101 -32.36 20.36 -2.61
N LEU A 102 -31.29 20.89 -3.22
CA LEU A 102 -30.12 21.38 -2.51
C LEU A 102 -30.61 22.62 -1.76
N ASP A 103 -30.84 22.45 -0.47
CA ASP A 103 -30.96 23.57 0.46
C ASP A 103 -29.66 24.40 0.32
N GLU A 104 -29.78 25.73 0.23
CA GLU A 104 -28.65 26.64 0.01
C GLU A 104 -27.60 26.57 1.14
N ASN A 105 -27.92 25.86 2.23
CA ASN A 105 -27.06 25.65 3.40
C ASN A 105 -26.28 24.33 3.40
N VAL A 106 -26.42 23.46 2.37
CA VAL A 106 -25.68 22.18 2.33
C VAL A 106 -24.21 22.43 2.03
N THR A 107 -23.33 22.02 2.94
CA THR A 107 -21.88 22.14 2.75
C THR A 107 -21.38 21.19 1.66
N GLU A 108 -20.27 21.54 1.03
CA GLU A 108 -19.56 20.65 0.08
C GLU A 108 -19.25 19.28 0.72
N ASP A 109 -18.95 19.30 2.02
CA ASP A 109 -18.65 18.11 2.80
C ASP A 109 -19.91 17.22 2.97
N ASP A 110 -21.07 17.80 3.28
CA ASP A 110 -22.35 17.08 3.35
C ASP A 110 -22.78 16.52 2.00
N PHE A 111 -22.48 17.23 0.91
CA PHE A 111 -22.78 16.78 -0.43
C PHE A 111 -21.95 15.56 -0.84
N TYR A 112 -20.61 15.65 -0.74
CA TYR A 112 -19.73 14.57 -1.19
C TYR A 112 -19.68 13.37 -0.26
N SER A 113 -19.82 13.59 1.06
CA SER A 113 -19.76 12.53 2.06
C SER A 113 -21.13 12.09 2.56
N GLY A 114 -22.22 12.77 2.19
CA GLY A 114 -23.59 12.49 2.65
C GLY A 114 -24.02 11.03 2.52
N PRO A 115 -23.87 10.38 1.34
CA PRO A 115 -24.20 8.97 1.19
C PRO A 115 -23.40 8.04 2.13
N LEU A 116 -22.11 8.32 2.32
CA LEU A 116 -21.26 7.59 3.26
C LEU A 116 -21.69 7.83 4.70
N ARG A 117 -21.95 9.08 5.09
CA ARG A 117 -22.45 9.46 6.42
C ARG A 117 -23.80 8.79 6.71
N GLY A 118 -24.68 8.68 5.72
CA GLY A 118 -25.96 7.97 5.84
C GLY A 118 -25.80 6.47 6.13
N ILE A 119 -24.88 5.80 5.41
CA ILE A 119 -24.58 4.39 5.66
C ILE A 119 -23.92 4.21 7.04
N LEU A 120 -22.91 5.02 7.36
CA LEU A 120 -22.21 4.95 8.65
C LEU A 120 -23.15 5.25 9.82
N SER A 121 -24.05 6.22 9.71
CA SER A 121 -25.06 6.50 10.75
C SER A 121 -26.04 5.33 10.94
N THR A 122 -26.40 4.63 9.86
CA THR A 122 -27.22 3.41 9.94
C THR A 122 -26.46 2.28 10.65
N LEU A 123 -25.19 2.08 10.30
CA LEU A 123 -24.33 1.09 10.97
C LEU A 123 -24.07 1.44 12.44
N LYS A 124 -23.97 2.74 12.77
CA LYS A 124 -23.86 3.26 14.13
C LYS A 124 -25.09 2.89 14.96
N ARG A 125 -26.29 3.12 14.42
CA ARG A 125 -27.57 2.76 15.04
C ARG A 125 -27.74 1.26 15.26
N GLN A 126 -27.08 0.43 14.44
CA GLN A 126 -27.12 -1.02 14.55
C GLN A 126 -26.00 -1.59 15.45
N HIS A 127 -25.21 -0.73 16.12
CA HIS A 127 -24.05 -1.15 16.93
C HIS A 127 -23.04 -2.00 16.14
N ILE A 128 -22.92 -1.77 14.84
CA ILE A 128 -21.96 -2.48 13.99
C ILE A 128 -20.59 -1.78 14.04
N LEU A 129 -20.56 -0.44 14.00
CA LEU A 129 -19.32 0.35 13.89
C LEU A 129 -18.35 0.18 15.07
N GLU A 130 -18.86 -0.15 16.26
CA GLU A 130 -18.04 -0.43 17.45
C GLU A 130 -17.17 -1.70 17.27
N ASN A 131 -17.60 -2.60 16.40
CA ASN A 131 -16.92 -3.87 16.11
C ASN A 131 -16.01 -3.79 14.86
N VAL A 132 -16.09 -2.71 14.09
CA VAL A 132 -15.29 -2.51 12.87
C VAL A 132 -13.87 -2.09 13.24
N GLN A 133 -12.90 -2.92 12.87
CA GLN A 133 -11.47 -2.65 13.10
C GLN A 133 -10.73 -2.31 11.80
N THR A 134 -11.15 -2.87 10.67
CA THR A 134 -10.63 -2.54 9.33
C THR A 134 -11.73 -1.91 8.51
N LEU A 135 -11.52 -0.68 8.05
CA LEU A 135 -12.46 0.07 7.19
C LEU A 135 -11.81 0.39 5.85
N VAL A 136 -12.43 -0.02 4.75
CA VAL A 136 -11.96 0.23 3.38
C VAL A 136 -12.92 1.18 2.67
N LEU A 137 -12.39 2.34 2.27
CA LEU A 137 -13.10 3.39 1.55
C LEU A 137 -12.46 3.71 0.19
N ASP A 138 -11.67 2.76 -0.34
CA ASP A 138 -10.85 2.99 -1.52
C ASP A 138 -11.69 3.34 -2.76
N GLY A 139 -11.30 4.39 -3.47
CA GLY A 139 -11.99 4.86 -4.68
C GLY A 139 -13.33 5.57 -4.46
N LEU A 140 -13.75 5.79 -3.21
CA LEU A 140 -14.99 6.50 -2.87
C LEU A 140 -14.76 8.01 -2.73
N SER A 141 -15.83 8.80 -2.74
CA SER A 141 -15.77 10.24 -2.42
C SER A 141 -15.76 10.41 -0.91
N VAL A 142 -14.59 10.70 -0.32
CA VAL A 142 -14.42 10.84 1.13
C VAL A 142 -13.80 12.20 1.43
N THR A 143 -14.43 12.94 2.33
CA THR A 143 -13.99 14.27 2.72
C THR A 143 -13.06 14.22 3.93
N SER A 144 -12.28 15.28 4.14
CA SER A 144 -11.38 15.36 5.29
C SER A 144 -12.12 15.37 6.63
N GLU A 145 -13.35 15.90 6.67
CA GLU A 145 -14.18 15.92 7.88
C GLU A 145 -14.64 14.52 8.25
N LEU A 146 -15.05 13.72 7.26
CA LEU A 146 -15.42 12.32 7.52
C LEU A 146 -14.22 11.53 8.06
N CYS A 147 -13.02 11.74 7.50
CA CYS A 147 -11.80 11.15 8.05
C CYS A 147 -11.51 11.62 9.49
N HIS A 148 -11.72 12.90 9.78
CA HIS A 148 -11.56 13.45 11.13
C HIS A 148 -12.50 12.75 12.13
N ASP A 149 -13.76 12.56 11.74
CA ASP A 149 -14.77 11.86 12.55
C ASP A 149 -14.35 10.41 12.80
N ILE A 150 -13.93 9.67 11.75
CA ILE A 150 -13.49 8.27 11.88
C ILE A 150 -12.28 8.14 12.83
N ILE A 151 -11.36 9.10 12.83
CA ILE A 151 -10.13 9.07 13.64
C ILE A 151 -10.40 9.45 15.10
N ASN A 152 -11.34 10.36 15.36
CA ASN A 152 -11.51 10.99 16.67
C ASN A 152 -12.80 10.61 17.41
N ASP A 153 -13.89 10.25 16.72
CA ASP A 153 -15.14 9.83 17.36
C ASP A 153 -14.97 8.45 18.04
N ALA A 154 -15.41 8.36 19.29
CA ALA A 154 -15.35 7.15 20.10
C ALA A 154 -16.22 6.01 19.54
N ALA A 155 -17.26 6.34 18.76
CA ALA A 155 -18.14 5.38 18.10
C ALA A 155 -17.41 4.51 17.06
N PHE A 156 -16.29 5.00 16.52
CA PHE A 156 -15.45 4.22 15.62
C PHE A 156 -14.39 3.46 16.43
N ASN A 157 -14.20 2.18 16.08
CA ASN A 157 -13.14 1.33 16.61
C ASN A 157 -12.09 0.96 15.56
N VAL A 158 -11.96 1.82 14.55
CA VAL A 158 -11.12 1.57 13.38
C VAL A 158 -9.64 1.63 13.76
N ARG A 159 -8.95 0.52 13.55
CA ARG A 159 -7.49 0.35 13.74
C ARG A 159 -6.75 0.44 12.41
N VAL A 160 -7.38 0.01 11.33
CA VAL A 160 -6.83 0.01 9.97
C VAL A 160 -7.82 0.75 9.07
N LEU A 161 -7.38 1.84 8.45
CA LEU A 161 -8.19 2.63 7.52
C LEU A 161 -7.51 2.63 6.15
N SER A 162 -8.27 2.32 5.09
CA SER A 162 -7.81 2.45 3.71
C SER A 162 -8.61 3.53 2.98
N ILE A 163 -7.88 4.52 2.45
CA ILE A 163 -8.41 5.66 1.70
C ILE A 163 -7.62 5.85 0.38
N ARG A 164 -7.20 4.75 -0.24
CA ARG A 164 -6.43 4.76 -1.49
C ARG A 164 -7.31 5.19 -2.65
N ASP A 165 -6.76 6.05 -3.51
CA ASP A 165 -7.43 6.60 -4.70
C ASP A 165 -8.82 7.21 -4.43
N VAL A 166 -9.03 7.77 -3.22
CA VAL A 166 -10.25 8.49 -2.84
C VAL A 166 -10.44 9.79 -3.62
N LYS A 167 -11.69 10.14 -3.92
CA LYS A 167 -12.10 11.40 -4.57
C LYS A 167 -12.44 12.49 -3.54
N ASN A 168 -12.24 13.75 -3.90
CA ASN A 168 -12.62 14.95 -3.12
C ASN A 168 -11.99 15.06 -1.71
N LEU A 169 -10.86 14.38 -1.49
CA LEU A 169 -10.14 14.43 -0.22
C LEU A 169 -9.19 15.64 -0.15
N ASN A 170 -9.46 16.56 0.78
CA ASN A 170 -8.52 17.63 1.10
C ASN A 170 -7.34 17.07 1.93
N GLN A 171 -6.22 16.82 1.25
CA GLN A 171 -5.00 16.27 1.83
C GLN A 171 -4.42 17.18 2.94
N ALA A 172 -4.56 18.50 2.84
CA ALA A 172 -4.04 19.43 3.84
C ALA A 172 -4.81 19.35 5.16
N LYS A 173 -6.15 19.36 5.09
CA LYS A 173 -7.02 19.17 6.25
C LYS A 173 -6.82 17.78 6.89
N LEU A 174 -6.66 16.73 6.08
CA LEU A 174 -6.37 15.38 6.60
C LEU A 174 -5.06 15.33 7.38
N ARG A 175 -3.97 15.92 6.84
CA ARG A 175 -2.69 16.00 7.55
C ARG A 175 -2.82 16.73 8.88
N GLN A 176 -3.56 17.84 8.92
CA GLN A 176 -3.82 18.57 10.16
C GLN A 176 -4.60 17.71 11.17
N ALA A 177 -5.63 16.98 10.72
CA ALA A 177 -6.38 16.06 11.58
C ALA A 177 -5.50 14.93 12.16
N LEU A 178 -4.60 14.37 11.35
CA LEU A 178 -3.63 13.35 11.79
C LEU A 178 -2.62 13.90 12.79
N GLN A 179 -2.05 15.07 12.52
CA GLN A 179 -1.11 15.75 13.44
C GLN A 179 -1.78 16.10 14.77
N TYR A 180 -3.00 16.62 14.72
CA TYR A 180 -3.81 16.88 15.92
C TYR A 180 -4.08 15.59 16.70
N ALA A 181 -4.41 14.51 15.99
CA ALA A 181 -4.69 13.22 16.60
C ALA A 181 -3.45 12.61 17.27
N CYS A 182 -2.26 12.82 16.73
CA CYS A 182 -0.99 12.23 17.19
C CYS A 182 -0.21 13.10 18.19
N ARG A 183 -0.80 14.18 18.72
CA ARG A 183 -0.10 15.08 19.64
C ARG A 183 0.38 14.37 20.93
N PRO A 184 1.58 14.67 21.45
CA PRO A 184 2.10 14.04 22.67
C PRO A 184 1.23 14.25 23.93
N THR A 185 0.44 15.33 23.96
CA THR A 185 -0.46 15.66 25.08
C THR A 185 -1.72 14.80 25.15
N ARG A 186 -1.94 13.89 24.20
CA ARG A 186 -3.12 13.01 24.16
C ARG A 186 -2.95 11.81 25.10
N ARG A 187 -4.07 11.23 25.52
CA ARG A 187 -4.08 10.03 26.37
C ARG A 187 -3.39 8.86 25.64
N ALA A 188 -2.63 8.07 26.39
CA ALA A 188 -2.00 6.86 25.87
C ALA A 188 -3.03 5.96 25.17
N GLY A 189 -2.68 5.44 24.00
CA GLY A 189 -3.56 4.58 23.19
C GLY A 189 -4.54 5.31 22.28
N SER A 190 -4.58 6.65 22.28
CA SER A 190 -5.34 7.45 21.32
C SER A 190 -4.39 8.14 20.31
N PRO A 191 -4.67 8.11 18.99
CA PRO A 191 -5.85 7.54 18.33
C PRO A 191 -5.86 6.00 18.33
N LYS A 192 -7.07 5.43 18.17
CA LYS A 192 -7.27 3.98 17.99
C LYS A 192 -6.68 3.48 16.67
N LEU A 193 -6.66 4.36 15.66
CA LEU A 193 -6.05 4.12 14.37
C LEU A 193 -4.56 3.81 14.53
N LYS A 194 -4.11 2.70 13.94
CA LYS A 194 -2.72 2.22 13.93
C LYS A 194 -2.13 2.10 12.54
N ALA A 195 -2.95 1.96 11.51
CA ALA A 195 -2.52 1.80 10.13
C ALA A 195 -3.40 2.62 9.18
N LEU A 196 -2.78 3.38 8.29
CA LEU A 196 -3.46 4.18 7.27
C LEU A 196 -2.85 3.93 5.88
N TYR A 197 -3.65 3.44 4.94
CA TYR A 197 -3.27 3.28 3.54
C TYR A 197 -3.69 4.51 2.73
N VAL A 198 -2.72 5.21 2.12
CA VAL A 198 -2.95 6.46 1.37
C VAL A 198 -2.16 6.52 0.06
N PHE A 199 -0.91 6.03 0.06
CA PHE A 199 0.03 6.28 -1.04
C PHE A 199 0.01 5.21 -2.12
N GLY A 200 -0.40 3.98 -1.79
CA GLY A 200 -0.50 2.85 -2.68
C GLY A 200 -1.70 2.96 -3.62
N SER A 201 -1.63 2.24 -4.74
CA SER A 201 -2.80 2.03 -5.60
C SER A 201 -3.83 1.16 -4.88
N ARG A 202 -5.12 1.38 -5.18
CA ARG A 202 -6.18 0.48 -4.74
C ARG A 202 -5.89 -0.97 -5.17
N ASP A 203 -6.24 -1.93 -4.32
CA ASP A 203 -6.13 -3.36 -4.65
C ASP A 203 -7.01 -3.66 -5.88
N VAL A 204 -6.38 -3.92 -7.03
CA VAL A 204 -7.06 -4.30 -8.26
C VAL A 204 -7.29 -5.80 -8.25
N LEU A 205 -8.16 -6.29 -7.36
CA LEU A 205 -8.75 -7.62 -7.54
C LEU A 205 -9.97 -7.61 -8.46
N ALA A 206 -10.49 -6.44 -8.87
CA ALA A 206 -11.55 -6.34 -9.87
C ALA A 206 -11.82 -4.89 -10.34
N ALA A 207 -11.09 -4.38 -11.34
CA ALA A 207 -11.54 -3.21 -12.11
C ALA A 207 -10.79 -3.03 -13.43
N ALA A 208 -10.95 -3.95 -14.39
CA ALA A 208 -10.77 -3.58 -15.78
C ALA A 208 -12.02 -2.82 -16.23
N LYS A 209 -11.93 -1.50 -16.45
CA LYS A 209 -12.98 -0.74 -17.16
C LYS A 209 -12.89 -1.09 -18.66
N PRO A 210 -13.97 -1.54 -19.32
CA PRO A 210 -13.98 -1.66 -20.77
C PRO A 210 -14.40 -0.33 -21.40
N SER A 211 -13.54 0.24 -22.24
CA SER A 211 -13.97 1.08 -23.36
C SER A 211 -14.37 0.15 -24.52
N GLY A 212 -15.62 0.24 -24.99
CA GLY A 212 -16.12 -0.53 -26.16
C GLY A 212 -15.47 -0.11 -27.50
N PRO A 213 -15.79 -0.77 -28.64
CA PRO A 213 -17.03 -1.51 -28.93
C PRO A 213 -16.88 -2.93 -29.57
N SER A 214 -18.05 -3.59 -29.73
CA SER A 214 -18.40 -4.63 -30.74
C SER A 214 -18.30 -6.12 -30.35
N ALA A 215 -19.48 -6.72 -30.17
CA ALA A 215 -19.71 -8.11 -29.76
C ALA A 215 -19.60 -9.09 -30.94
N SER A 216 -18.51 -9.85 -31.00
CA SER A 216 -18.46 -11.26 -31.48
C SER A 216 -17.03 -11.84 -31.49
N SER A 217 -15.98 -11.00 -31.46
CA SER A 217 -14.57 -11.42 -31.30
C SER A 217 -14.06 -11.35 -29.85
N ILE A 218 -14.90 -10.89 -28.92
CA ILE A 218 -14.52 -10.53 -27.54
C ILE A 218 -14.17 -11.76 -26.69
N SER A 219 -14.69 -12.95 -26.93
CA SER A 219 -14.52 -14.08 -26.00
C SER A 219 -13.06 -14.58 -25.90
N THR A 220 -12.32 -14.59 -27.01
CA THR A 220 -10.91 -15.02 -27.04
C THR A 220 -9.97 -13.92 -26.56
N GLU A 221 -10.23 -12.66 -26.92
CA GLU A 221 -9.43 -11.53 -26.44
C GLU A 221 -9.71 -11.19 -24.98
N TRP A 222 -10.93 -11.42 -24.49
CA TRP A 222 -11.30 -11.32 -23.08
C TRP A 222 -10.65 -12.42 -22.25
N ASN A 223 -10.65 -13.67 -22.73
CA ASN A 223 -9.94 -14.77 -22.06
C ASN A 223 -8.43 -14.55 -22.07
N LYS A 224 -7.86 -14.00 -23.14
CA LYS A 224 -6.43 -13.67 -23.21
C LYS A 224 -6.10 -12.49 -22.30
N LYS A 225 -6.87 -11.40 -22.30
CA LYS A 225 -6.68 -10.24 -21.41
C LYS A 225 -6.94 -10.59 -19.95
N SER A 226 -7.93 -11.42 -19.64
CA SER A 226 -8.20 -11.88 -18.29
C SER A 226 -7.11 -12.84 -17.81
N GLN A 227 -6.62 -13.77 -18.63
CA GLN A 227 -5.45 -14.58 -18.31
C GLN A 227 -4.17 -13.75 -18.19
N THR A 228 -4.00 -12.68 -18.98
CA THR A 228 -2.84 -11.79 -18.88
C THR A 228 -2.92 -10.89 -17.64
N ALA A 229 -4.12 -10.44 -17.26
CA ALA A 229 -4.38 -9.66 -16.04
C ALA A 229 -4.31 -10.53 -14.78
N LEU A 230 -4.79 -11.78 -14.83
CA LEU A 230 -4.57 -12.77 -13.80
C LEU A 230 -3.09 -13.14 -13.73
N ALA A 231 -2.41 -13.36 -14.84
CA ALA A 231 -0.98 -13.65 -14.86
C ALA A 231 -0.15 -12.47 -14.39
N SER A 232 -0.54 -11.22 -14.63
CA SER A 232 0.15 -10.04 -14.09
C SER A 232 -0.15 -9.81 -12.61
N SER A 233 -1.35 -10.16 -12.15
CA SER A 233 -1.72 -10.17 -10.72
C SER A 233 -1.08 -11.33 -9.95
N LEU A 234 -0.90 -12.49 -10.59
CA LEU A 234 -0.11 -13.62 -10.09
C LEU A 234 1.39 -13.29 -10.09
N LYS A 235 1.88 -12.54 -11.10
CA LYS A 235 3.25 -11.99 -11.17
C LYS A 235 3.50 -10.78 -10.25
N GLN A 236 2.49 -10.24 -9.56
CA GLN A 236 2.72 -9.45 -8.34
C GLN A 236 3.11 -10.44 -7.21
N GLU A 237 4.24 -11.11 -7.42
CA GLU A 237 4.65 -12.30 -6.68
C GLU A 237 5.37 -11.94 -5.37
N GLY A 238 5.23 -10.71 -4.89
CA GLY A 238 5.85 -10.27 -3.66
C GLY A 238 5.50 -8.84 -3.29
N ASP A 239 5.58 -8.56 -1.99
CA ASP A 239 5.35 -7.25 -1.42
C ASP A 239 6.29 -6.19 -2.03
N ALA A 240 5.73 -5.09 -2.53
CA ALA A 240 6.45 -4.14 -3.39
C ALA A 240 7.75 -3.60 -2.76
N TRP A 241 7.71 -3.24 -1.48
CA TRP A 241 8.89 -2.72 -0.76
C TRP A 241 10.01 -3.75 -0.59
N TRP A 242 9.67 -5.03 -0.54
CA TRP A 242 10.60 -6.10 -0.19
C TRP A 242 11.23 -6.74 -1.44
N HIS A 243 10.39 -7.07 -2.44
CA HIS A 243 10.80 -7.82 -3.62
C HIS A 243 11.17 -6.94 -4.83
N LYS A 244 10.47 -5.81 -5.02
CA LYS A 244 10.73 -4.94 -6.16
C LYS A 244 11.85 -3.96 -5.81
N LYS A 245 12.94 -3.95 -6.60
CA LYS A 245 13.95 -2.90 -6.51
C LYS A 245 13.64 -1.76 -7.48
N GLY A 246 13.93 -0.54 -7.05
CA GLY A 246 13.62 0.67 -7.78
C GLY A 246 12.40 1.41 -7.24
N ARG A 247 11.67 2.09 -8.13
CA ARG A 247 10.58 2.99 -7.74
C ARG A 247 9.35 2.20 -7.24
N ILE A 248 8.98 2.44 -5.98
CA ILE A 248 7.81 1.84 -5.33
C ILE A 248 6.62 2.78 -5.39
N ILE A 249 6.81 4.05 -5.01
CA ILE A 249 5.76 5.05 -5.02
C ILE A 249 5.82 5.81 -6.37
N PRO A 250 4.78 5.70 -7.22
CA PRO A 250 4.80 6.30 -8.55
C PRO A 250 4.58 7.81 -8.51
N ARG A 251 3.91 8.35 -7.49
CA ARG A 251 3.63 9.79 -7.35
C ARG A 251 4.66 10.47 -6.44
N PRO A 252 5.11 11.70 -6.74
CA PRO A 252 5.90 12.46 -5.80
C PRO A 252 5.08 12.72 -4.53
N VAL A 253 5.70 12.54 -3.36
CA VAL A 253 5.07 12.81 -2.07
C VAL A 253 5.53 14.17 -1.59
N SER A 254 4.59 15.03 -1.17
CA SER A 254 4.90 16.40 -0.78
C SER A 254 5.66 16.47 0.56
N GLN A 255 6.37 17.57 0.76
CA GLN A 255 7.16 17.81 1.98
C GLN A 255 6.29 17.85 3.24
N GLU A 256 5.06 18.33 3.13
CA GLU A 256 4.12 18.40 4.25
C GLU A 256 3.63 17.01 4.67
N TRP A 257 3.55 16.07 3.72
CA TRP A 257 3.30 14.66 4.02
C TRP A 257 4.47 14.04 4.78
N ALA A 258 5.70 14.30 4.38
CA ALA A 258 6.88 13.82 5.13
C ALA A 258 6.89 14.33 6.58
N ASN A 259 6.56 15.60 6.81
CA ASN A 259 6.41 16.16 8.15
C ASN A 259 5.25 15.50 8.94
N CYS A 260 4.13 15.20 8.27
CA CYS A 260 3.01 14.48 8.88
C CYS A 260 3.42 13.05 9.31
N LEU A 261 4.10 12.30 8.44
CA LEU A 261 4.60 10.96 8.75
C LEU A 261 5.57 10.98 9.93
N LEU A 262 6.46 11.98 9.99
CA LEU A 262 7.37 12.15 11.12
C LEU A 262 6.61 12.42 12.43
N ALA A 263 5.57 13.27 12.41
CA ALA A 263 4.73 13.54 13.57
C ALA A 263 3.92 12.32 14.04
N CYS A 264 3.57 11.42 13.11
CA CYS A 264 2.80 10.20 13.40
C CYS A 264 3.68 8.99 13.76
N ARG A 265 5.02 9.14 13.74
CA ARG A 265 5.97 8.05 13.92
C ARG A 265 5.77 7.33 15.26
N GLY A 266 5.63 6.01 15.20
CA GLY A 266 5.39 5.18 16.39
C GLY A 266 3.93 5.11 16.83
N ILE A 267 3.03 5.88 16.21
CA ILE A 267 1.60 5.92 16.55
C ILE A 267 0.77 5.31 15.41
N ILE A 268 0.99 5.80 14.18
CA ILE A 268 0.29 5.36 12.96
C ILE A 268 1.34 4.93 11.93
N ALA A 269 1.17 3.73 11.39
CA ALA A 269 1.93 3.21 10.26
C ALA A 269 1.27 3.59 8.93
N PHE A 270 2.08 3.72 7.88
CA PHE A 270 1.64 4.09 6.54
C PHE A 270 2.18 3.08 5.51
N ASP A 271 1.58 3.04 4.33
CA ASP A 271 2.06 2.30 3.15
C ASP A 271 3.30 2.93 2.49
N ALA A 272 3.78 4.04 3.05
CA ALA A 272 5.05 4.68 2.72
C ALA A 272 5.93 4.82 3.97
N VAL A 273 7.25 4.78 3.78
CA VAL A 273 8.24 4.97 4.85
C VAL A 273 9.05 6.24 4.65
N LEU A 274 9.55 6.80 5.75
CA LEU A 274 10.45 7.95 5.69
C LEU A 274 11.80 7.55 5.07
N CYS A 275 12.38 8.45 4.28
CA CYS A 275 13.72 8.32 3.74
C CYS A 275 14.74 8.32 4.88
N GLN A 276 15.62 7.32 4.92
CA GLN A 276 16.68 7.20 5.93
C GLN A 276 18.03 7.68 5.40
N GLY A 277 18.05 8.45 4.31
CA GLY A 277 19.30 8.97 3.74
C GLY A 277 19.88 10.18 4.50
N PRO A 278 21.19 10.44 4.35
CA PRO A 278 21.94 11.39 5.18
C PRO A 278 21.59 12.85 4.92
N ARG A 279 20.75 13.16 3.91
CA ARG A 279 20.28 14.51 3.61
C ARG A 279 19.10 14.95 4.49
N HIS A 280 18.52 14.07 5.30
CA HIS A 280 17.29 14.39 6.03
C HIS A 280 17.48 14.27 7.55
N ARG A 281 16.98 15.24 8.31
CA ARG A 281 17.08 15.28 9.78
C ARG A 281 16.47 14.09 10.51
N ASN A 282 15.56 13.35 9.87
CA ASN A 282 14.94 12.15 10.44
C ASN A 282 15.79 10.89 10.30
N SER A 283 16.90 10.96 9.55
CA SER A 283 17.80 9.84 9.28
C SER A 283 18.81 9.63 10.41
N PRO A 284 19.14 8.36 10.75
CA PRO A 284 20.19 8.06 11.72
C PRO A 284 21.60 8.40 11.23
N VAL A 285 21.79 8.60 9.90
CA VAL A 285 23.09 8.92 9.30
C VAL A 285 23.21 10.40 8.91
N TYR A 286 22.28 11.22 9.37
CA TYR A 286 22.35 12.66 9.20
C TYR A 286 23.55 13.22 9.98
N LYS A 287 24.45 13.93 9.29
CA LYS A 287 25.69 14.48 9.86
C LYS A 287 25.66 16.00 10.09
N GLY A 288 24.48 16.61 10.01
CA GLY A 288 24.32 18.07 10.15
C GLY A 288 24.38 18.79 8.79
N GLY A 289 23.60 19.87 8.68
CA GLY A 289 23.35 20.65 7.47
C GLY A 289 22.39 21.81 7.77
N SER A 290 22.14 22.67 6.79
CA SER A 290 21.13 23.74 6.91
C SER A 290 19.74 23.14 7.17
N ASP A 291 18.97 23.75 8.08
CA ASP A 291 17.61 23.28 8.44
C ASP A 291 16.65 23.25 7.24
N ALA A 292 16.85 24.13 6.25
CA ALA A 292 16.02 24.18 5.04
C ALA A 292 16.29 22.99 4.10
N ASP A 293 17.55 22.58 3.97
CA ASP A 293 17.97 21.48 3.09
C ASP A 293 17.80 20.11 3.75
N SER A 294 17.61 20.09 5.06
CA SER A 294 17.56 18.87 5.88
C SER A 294 16.13 18.44 6.24
N ALA A 295 15.13 18.96 5.53
CA ALA A 295 13.74 18.62 5.73
C ALA A 295 13.49 17.11 5.54
N PRO A 296 12.57 16.49 6.29
CA PRO A 296 12.32 15.06 6.19
C PRO A 296 11.72 14.71 4.83
N ALA A 297 12.06 13.57 4.24
CA ALA A 297 11.47 13.14 2.98
C ALA A 297 10.85 11.75 3.10
N VAL A 298 9.91 11.43 2.20
CA VAL A 298 9.35 10.08 2.06
C VAL A 298 10.20 9.30 1.08
N ALA A 299 10.49 8.04 1.40
CA ALA A 299 11.17 7.15 0.49
C ALA A 299 10.24 6.79 -0.66
N THR A 300 10.76 6.89 -1.89
CA THR A 300 10.04 6.52 -3.11
C THR A 300 10.69 5.32 -3.80
N TYR A 301 11.89 4.95 -3.35
CA TYR A 301 12.69 3.84 -3.87
C TYR A 301 12.98 2.82 -2.78
N ALA A 302 12.86 1.54 -3.16
CA ALA A 302 13.41 0.42 -2.42
C ALA A 302 14.69 -0.04 -3.11
N LEU A 303 15.82 0.04 -2.42
CA LEU A 303 17.12 -0.31 -2.98
C LEU A 303 17.64 -1.61 -2.35
N SER A 304 18.59 -2.23 -3.06
CA SER A 304 19.48 -3.25 -2.49
C SER A 304 20.65 -2.59 -1.76
N GLY A 305 21.56 -3.40 -1.23
CA GLY A 305 22.86 -2.90 -0.76
C GLY A 305 23.61 -2.19 -1.90
N CYS A 306 24.53 -1.30 -1.52
CA CYS A 306 25.40 -0.61 -2.47
C CYS A 306 26.15 -1.62 -3.36
N GLU A 307 26.26 -1.34 -4.66
CA GLU A 307 26.90 -2.25 -5.62
C GLU A 307 28.36 -2.58 -5.25
N ASN A 308 29.11 -1.62 -4.70
CA ASN A 308 30.52 -1.82 -4.37
C ASN A 308 30.77 -2.50 -3.01
N CYS A 309 30.13 -2.02 -1.94
CA CYS A 309 30.41 -2.49 -0.58
C CYS A 309 29.32 -3.41 -0.01
N HIS A 310 28.23 -3.63 -0.76
CA HIS A 310 27.05 -4.42 -0.37
C HIS A 310 26.40 -3.99 0.95
N LYS A 311 26.68 -2.77 1.42
CA LYS A 311 26.14 -2.18 2.65
C LYS A 311 25.33 -0.94 2.33
N ALA A 312 24.57 -0.47 3.32
CA ALA A 312 23.95 0.84 3.32
C ALA A 312 24.34 1.55 4.63
N PRO A 313 24.69 2.85 4.59
CA PRO A 313 25.17 3.55 5.79
C PRO A 313 24.13 3.60 6.91
N GLU A 314 22.85 3.68 6.56
CA GLU A 314 21.71 3.64 7.50
C GLU A 314 21.31 2.23 7.95
N GLY A 315 21.94 1.19 7.40
CA GLY A 315 21.55 -0.20 7.59
C GLY A 315 20.42 -0.66 6.66
N PHE A 316 20.03 -1.92 6.81
CA PHE A 316 18.93 -2.53 6.06
C PHE A 316 17.67 -2.56 6.91
N THR A 317 16.52 -2.37 6.25
CA THR A 317 15.22 -2.65 6.87
C THR A 317 14.95 -4.15 6.74
N TYR A 318 14.69 -4.80 7.87
CA TYR A 318 14.32 -6.22 7.96
C TYR A 318 12.90 -6.37 8.49
N PRO A 319 12.13 -7.38 8.03
CA PRO A 319 10.76 -7.61 8.49
C PRO A 319 10.67 -8.04 9.95
N SER A 320 11.62 -8.88 10.39
CA SER A 320 11.65 -9.49 11.73
C SER A 320 12.67 -8.82 12.65
N GLY A 321 13.00 -7.55 12.40
CA GLY A 321 14.01 -6.81 13.15
C GLY A 321 13.52 -6.24 14.48
N ILE A 322 14.42 -5.56 15.18
CA ILE A 322 14.15 -4.79 16.42
C ILE A 322 13.30 -3.53 16.13
N SER A 323 13.16 -3.16 14.85
CA SER A 323 12.39 -2.01 14.42
C SER A 323 10.92 -2.15 14.82
N PRO A 324 10.31 -1.13 15.45
CA PRO A 324 8.91 -1.19 15.80
C PRO A 324 8.05 -1.32 14.54
N ASP A 325 7.00 -2.15 14.58
CA ASP A 325 6.09 -2.41 13.44
C ASP A 325 5.61 -1.10 12.76
N ALA A 326 5.43 -0.03 13.54
CA ALA A 326 5.02 1.29 13.06
C ALA A 326 6.03 2.01 12.14
N SER A 327 7.23 1.45 11.98
CA SER A 327 8.27 1.96 11.07
C SER A 327 8.41 1.14 9.78
N LEU A 328 7.71 0.00 9.70
CA LEU A 328 7.65 -0.83 8.51
C LEU A 328 6.55 -0.34 7.56
N PRO A 329 6.73 -0.48 6.23
CA PRO A 329 5.68 -0.13 5.29
C PRO A 329 4.49 -1.07 5.46
N LEU A 330 3.28 -0.51 5.40
CA LEU A 330 2.07 -1.31 5.24
C LEU A 330 2.07 -2.00 3.87
N LEU A 331 1.60 -3.24 3.85
CA LEU A 331 1.64 -4.13 2.70
C LEU A 331 0.24 -4.29 2.10
N ALA A 332 0.21 -4.35 0.77
CA ALA A 332 -0.99 -4.65 0.01
C ALA A 332 -0.91 -6.12 -0.47
N PRO A 333 -2.02 -6.89 -0.44
CA PRO A 333 -3.38 -6.48 -0.06
C PRO A 333 -3.59 -6.35 1.45
N LEU A 334 -4.65 -5.64 1.84
CA LEU A 334 -5.00 -5.51 3.26
C LEU A 334 -5.27 -6.88 3.91
N PRO A 335 -4.83 -7.12 5.17
CA PRO A 335 -5.16 -8.35 5.88
C PRO A 335 -6.67 -8.53 6.07
N LEU A 336 -7.21 -9.64 5.55
CA LEU A 336 -8.64 -9.98 5.67
C LEU A 336 -8.96 -10.64 7.02
N LEU A 337 -8.08 -11.54 7.47
CA LEU A 337 -8.30 -12.37 8.66
C LEU A 337 -7.80 -11.72 9.97
N SER A 338 -7.16 -10.54 9.90
CA SER A 338 -6.60 -9.82 11.04
C SER A 338 -6.73 -8.31 10.84
N SER A 339 -6.78 -7.56 11.94
CA SER A 339 -6.68 -6.09 11.95
C SER A 339 -5.48 -5.63 12.80
N SER A 340 -4.50 -6.52 13.01
CA SER A 340 -3.26 -6.18 13.72
C SER A 340 -2.28 -5.45 12.79
N LEU A 341 -1.53 -4.51 13.36
CA LEU A 341 -0.49 -3.80 12.64
C LEU A 341 0.58 -4.79 12.10
N ARG A 342 0.99 -5.75 12.93
CA ARG A 342 1.92 -6.80 12.54
C ARG A 342 1.49 -7.56 11.30
N ALA A 343 0.22 -7.96 11.20
CA ALA A 343 -0.28 -8.64 10.00
C ALA A 343 -0.24 -7.75 8.75
N ALA A 344 -0.38 -6.44 8.93
CA ALA A 344 -0.33 -5.47 7.84
C ALA A 344 1.10 -5.07 7.41
N THR A 345 2.12 -5.39 8.21
CA THR A 345 3.53 -5.04 7.94
C THR A 345 4.42 -6.26 7.70
N THR A 346 3.94 -7.47 7.98
CA THR A 346 4.72 -8.70 7.83
C THR A 346 4.63 -9.21 6.39
N PRO A 347 5.73 -9.23 5.64
CA PRO A 347 5.75 -9.80 4.30
C PRO A 347 5.66 -11.32 4.34
N LYS A 348 5.30 -11.91 3.20
CA LYS A 348 5.26 -13.37 3.07
C LYS A 348 6.64 -14.01 3.23
N ASP A 349 7.67 -13.36 2.68
CA ASP A 349 9.06 -13.82 2.71
C ASP A 349 9.90 -12.95 3.65
N ALA A 350 10.18 -13.49 4.84
CA ALA A 350 10.86 -12.76 5.92
C ALA A 350 12.37 -12.50 5.69
N ASP A 351 12.98 -13.16 4.70
CA ASP A 351 14.43 -13.11 4.44
C ASP A 351 14.86 -11.93 3.56
N THR A 352 13.90 -11.20 3.01
CA THR A 352 14.18 -10.07 2.14
C THR A 352 14.43 -8.79 2.94
N SER A 353 15.34 -7.96 2.43
CA SER A 353 15.63 -6.65 3.02
C SER A 353 15.68 -5.57 1.94
N PHE A 354 15.49 -4.33 2.37
CA PHE A 354 15.57 -3.18 1.48
C PHE A 354 16.11 -1.95 2.19
N VAL A 355 16.54 -0.98 1.40
CA VAL A 355 17.05 0.31 1.85
C VAL A 355 16.11 1.42 1.35
N PRO A 356 15.40 2.13 2.23
CA PRO A 356 14.43 3.17 1.85
C PRO A 356 15.11 4.52 1.56
N ARG A 357 15.05 4.98 0.31
CA ARG A 357 15.55 6.31 -0.09
C ARG A 357 14.55 7.10 -0.94
N CYS A 358 14.63 8.42 -0.86
CA CYS A 358 13.97 9.35 -1.79
C CYS A 358 14.86 9.60 -3.01
N MET A 359 14.28 10.21 -4.06
CA MET A 359 15.01 10.57 -5.27
C MET A 359 16.19 11.51 -4.99
N ASP A 360 16.04 12.48 -4.09
CA ASP A 360 17.10 13.45 -3.81
C ASP A 360 18.32 12.81 -3.17
N CYS A 361 18.12 11.78 -2.35
CA CYS A 361 19.21 11.03 -1.75
C CYS A 361 19.93 10.13 -2.75
N ILE A 362 19.29 9.64 -3.80
CA ILE A 362 19.94 8.76 -4.79
C ILE A 362 20.28 9.45 -6.11
N ARG A 363 20.02 10.75 -6.20
CA ARG A 363 20.31 11.55 -7.38
C ARG A 363 21.76 11.32 -7.81
N GLU A 364 21.94 11.01 -9.10
CA GLU A 364 23.23 10.71 -9.74
C GLU A 364 23.97 9.48 -9.19
N ARG A 365 23.32 8.67 -8.36
CA ARG A 365 23.92 7.48 -7.72
C ARG A 365 23.10 6.23 -7.88
N TYR A 366 22.04 6.28 -8.68
CA TYR A 366 21.15 5.17 -8.93
C TYR A 366 20.90 5.03 -10.44
N CYS A 367 21.01 3.80 -10.93
CA CYS A 367 20.69 3.45 -12.30
C CYS A 367 19.24 2.96 -12.40
N THR A 368 18.43 3.61 -13.22
CA THR A 368 17.02 3.26 -13.44
C THR A 368 16.84 1.98 -14.27
N SER A 369 17.83 1.61 -15.09
CA SER A 369 17.76 0.41 -15.94
C SER A 369 18.05 -0.87 -15.16
N CYS A 370 19.13 -0.90 -14.36
CA CYS A 370 19.53 -2.10 -13.63
C CYS A 370 19.22 -2.07 -12.13
N ASN A 371 18.60 -1.00 -11.63
CA ASN A 371 18.25 -0.78 -10.23
C ASN A 371 19.43 -0.76 -9.24
N LYS A 372 20.66 -0.69 -9.74
CA LYS A 372 21.88 -0.60 -8.92
C LYS A 372 22.06 0.81 -8.34
N TRP A 373 22.61 0.89 -7.14
CA TRP A 373 22.88 2.14 -6.44
C TRP A 373 24.25 2.12 -5.75
N TRP A 374 24.84 3.30 -5.57
CA TRP A 374 26.12 3.50 -4.87
C TRP A 374 25.95 4.43 -3.66
N CYS A 375 26.46 3.99 -2.49
CA CYS A 375 26.43 4.79 -1.28
C CYS A 375 27.40 5.97 -1.33
N GLU A 376 27.22 6.92 -0.39
CA GLU A 376 28.04 8.13 -0.24
C GLU A 376 29.54 7.83 -0.21
N SER A 377 29.97 6.79 0.52
CA SER A 377 31.39 6.42 0.64
C SER A 377 31.95 5.68 -0.58
N CYS A 378 31.08 5.13 -1.44
CA CYS A 378 31.49 4.42 -2.65
C CYS A 378 31.30 5.27 -3.91
N TYR A 379 30.76 6.47 -3.77
CA TYR A 379 30.49 7.41 -4.86
C TYR A 379 30.98 8.80 -4.44
N ASP A 380 32.28 9.02 -4.60
CA ASP A 380 32.85 10.35 -4.42
C ASP A 380 32.44 11.24 -5.60
N PHE A 381 31.75 12.33 -5.29
CA PHE A 381 31.67 13.46 -6.22
C PHE A 381 33.06 14.06 -6.33
N SER A 382 33.70 13.92 -7.49
CA SER A 382 34.84 14.74 -7.86
C SER A 382 34.36 16.20 -7.99
N GLY A 383 34.34 16.92 -6.87
CA GLY A 383 33.85 18.29 -6.74
C GLY A 383 33.52 18.74 -5.31
N GLN A 384 33.37 17.82 -4.35
CA GLN A 384 33.32 18.15 -2.92
C GLN A 384 34.53 17.51 -2.23
N SER A 385 35.68 18.16 -2.39
CA SER A 385 36.75 18.02 -1.42
C SER A 385 36.21 18.40 -0.05
N SER A 386 36.32 17.46 0.87
CA SER A 386 36.38 17.70 2.31
C SER A 386 37.18 18.98 2.60
N SER A 387 36.54 19.91 3.31
CA SER A 387 37.11 20.97 4.15
C SER A 387 38.63 21.24 4.03
N GLY A 388 38.96 22.44 3.51
CA GLY A 388 40.21 23.15 3.81
C GLY A 388 41.21 23.22 2.66
N HIS A 389 41.57 24.44 2.26
CA HIS A 389 42.58 24.82 1.26
C HIS A 389 42.12 24.86 -0.21
N TYR A 390 41.17 25.74 -0.52
CA TYR A 390 41.17 26.42 -1.83
C TYR A 390 42.30 27.45 -1.83
N ALA A 391 43.46 27.07 -2.35
CA ALA A 391 44.37 28.03 -2.94
C ALA A 391 43.79 28.39 -4.31
N THR A 392 43.19 29.58 -4.40
CA THR A 392 42.87 30.25 -5.65
C THR A 392 44.17 30.45 -6.44
N GLN A 393 44.48 29.53 -7.36
CA GLN A 393 45.38 29.83 -8.47
C GLN A 393 44.59 30.58 -9.53
N ILE A 394 44.46 31.89 -9.32
CA ILE A 394 44.21 32.84 -10.39
C ILE A 394 45.53 32.91 -11.17
N ALA A 395 45.59 32.24 -12.32
CA ALA A 395 46.66 32.45 -13.27
C ALA A 395 46.45 33.82 -13.92
N ILE A 396 47.24 34.80 -13.47
CA ILE A 396 47.43 36.06 -14.17
C ILE A 396 48.22 35.70 -15.43
N VAL A 397 47.59 35.85 -16.60
CA VAL A 397 48.23 35.72 -17.90
C VAL A 397 48.92 37.05 -18.17
N ASP A 398 50.25 37.07 -18.12
CA ASP A 398 51.06 38.13 -18.74
C ASP A 398 51.47 37.64 -20.13
N ASP A 399 51.32 38.55 -21.09
CA ASP A 399 51.55 38.40 -22.52
C ASP A 399 53.06 38.45 -22.83
N ASP A 400 53.61 37.42 -23.47
CA ASP A 400 54.61 37.51 -24.54
C ASP A 400 55.31 36.16 -24.82
N THR A 401 55.54 35.89 -26.11
CA THR A 401 56.44 34.88 -26.74
C THR A 401 55.83 33.56 -27.31
N VAL A 402 55.41 33.70 -28.57
CA VAL A 402 55.60 32.87 -29.79
C VAL A 402 56.21 31.44 -29.66
N ASN A 403 55.46 30.47 -30.21
CA ASN A 403 55.80 29.16 -30.82
C ASN A 403 56.65 28.13 -30.03
N ASP A 404 55.98 27.04 -29.61
CA ASP A 404 56.35 25.68 -30.05
C ASP A 404 55.16 24.71 -29.87
N PHE A 405 54.84 23.96 -30.92
CA PHE A 405 53.81 22.92 -30.94
C PHE A 405 54.49 21.61 -30.57
N GLY A 406 54.37 21.19 -29.31
CA GLY A 406 54.93 19.95 -28.80
C GLY A 406 53.99 19.26 -27.83
N ASP A 407 53.24 18.30 -28.38
CA ASP A 407 52.66 17.11 -27.76
C ASP A 407 52.77 17.02 -26.22
N LEU A 408 51.73 17.47 -25.52
CA LEU A 408 51.50 17.19 -24.11
C LEU A 408 50.17 16.45 -24.02
N ASP A 409 50.26 15.12 -23.90
CA ASP A 409 49.19 14.23 -23.48
C ASP A 409 48.53 14.78 -22.21
N LEU A 410 47.45 15.55 -22.40
CA LEU A 410 46.48 15.81 -21.35
C LEU A 410 45.71 14.51 -21.15
N GLU A 411 46.25 13.61 -20.33
CA GLU A 411 45.44 12.62 -19.64
C GLU A 411 44.41 13.38 -18.80
N VAL A 412 43.26 13.66 -19.41
CA VAL A 412 42.05 14.11 -18.72
C VAL A 412 41.78 13.05 -17.65
N PRO A 413 41.78 13.39 -16.35
CA PRO A 413 41.41 12.42 -15.33
C PRO A 413 39.99 11.97 -15.65
N THR A 414 39.84 10.71 -16.05
CA THR A 414 38.53 10.13 -16.37
C THR A 414 37.73 10.06 -15.06
N MET A 415 37.01 11.16 -14.80
CA MET A 415 36.12 11.29 -13.66
C MET A 415 35.15 10.11 -13.68
N LYS A 416 35.19 9.27 -12.65
CA LYS A 416 34.33 8.08 -12.50
C LYS A 416 32.89 8.48 -12.13
N VAL A 417 32.23 9.28 -12.97
CA VAL A 417 30.78 9.49 -12.89
C VAL A 417 30.12 8.15 -13.20
N LYS A 418 29.73 7.38 -12.17
CA LYS A 418 29.21 6.02 -12.39
C LYS A 418 27.80 6.04 -12.97
N VAL A 419 27.05 7.14 -12.82
CA VAL A 419 25.70 7.31 -13.39
C VAL A 419 25.59 8.66 -14.09
N ARG A 420 25.21 8.64 -15.37
CA ARG A 420 24.92 9.84 -16.18
C ARG A 420 23.50 9.74 -16.71
N ASN A 421 22.70 10.81 -16.59
CA ASN A 421 21.29 10.85 -17.02
C ASN A 421 20.43 9.69 -16.45
N GLY A 422 20.74 9.23 -15.23
CA GLY A 422 20.02 8.13 -14.57
C GLY A 422 20.39 6.72 -15.04
N LEU A 423 21.40 6.56 -15.91
CA LEU A 423 21.92 5.26 -16.35
C LEU A 423 23.38 5.09 -15.91
N CYS A 424 23.74 3.88 -15.47
CA CYS A 424 25.14 3.57 -15.22
C CYS A 424 25.90 3.34 -16.53
N HIS A 425 27.22 3.52 -16.51
CA HIS A 425 28.07 3.40 -17.70
C HIS A 425 27.81 2.13 -18.53
N PRO A 426 27.69 0.92 -17.95
CA PRO A 426 27.32 -0.29 -18.70
C PRO A 426 25.96 -0.17 -19.40
N CYS A 427 24.92 0.32 -18.72
CA CYS A 427 23.58 0.46 -19.29
C CYS A 427 23.52 1.55 -20.38
N THR A 428 24.33 2.60 -20.25
CA THR A 428 24.45 3.64 -21.28
C THR A 428 25.06 3.07 -22.57
N LEU A 429 26.08 2.22 -22.46
CA LEU A 429 26.68 1.55 -23.62
C LEU A 429 25.69 0.58 -24.29
N THR A 430 24.97 -0.23 -23.52
CA THR A 430 23.97 -1.15 -24.07
C THR A 430 22.87 -0.40 -24.82
N ARG A 431 22.38 0.70 -24.26
CA ARG A 431 21.35 1.52 -24.93
C ARG A 431 21.85 2.16 -26.22
N ALA A 432 23.10 2.60 -26.27
CA ALA A 432 23.70 3.14 -27.49
C ALA A 432 23.80 2.07 -28.59
N GLN A 433 24.16 0.83 -28.24
CA GLN A 433 24.21 -0.30 -29.17
C GLN A 433 22.82 -0.69 -29.70
N GLU A 434 21.79 -0.65 -28.86
CA GLU A 434 20.40 -0.89 -29.27
C GLU A 434 19.90 0.20 -30.24
N GLU A 435 20.20 1.47 -29.97
CA GLU A 435 19.83 2.60 -30.84
C GLU A 435 20.58 2.60 -32.19
N GLU A 436 21.80 2.06 -32.26
CA GLU A 436 22.53 1.85 -33.52
C GLU A 436 21.99 0.67 -34.34
N ASN A 437 21.56 -0.41 -33.68
CA ASN A 437 20.95 -1.56 -34.35
C ASN A 437 19.56 -1.24 -34.92
N ASP A 438 18.74 -0.45 -34.22
CA ASP A 438 17.42 -0.01 -34.72
C ASP A 438 17.54 0.95 -35.92
N LYS A 439 18.64 1.69 -36.05
CA LYS A 439 18.92 2.52 -37.24
C LYS A 439 19.52 1.74 -38.41
N SER A 440 19.94 0.49 -38.18
CA SER A 440 20.61 -0.37 -39.16
C SER A 440 19.75 -1.56 -39.60
N GLY A 441 18.50 -1.64 -39.14
CA GLY A 441 17.51 -2.61 -39.61
C GLY A 441 16.86 -2.15 -40.93
N PRO A 442 16.64 -3.07 -41.90
CA PRO A 442 16.30 -2.75 -43.30
C PRO A 442 14.95 -2.06 -43.52
#